data_AF-A0A968THI3-F1
#
_entry.id   AF-A0A968THI3-F1
#
_cell.length_a   1.000
_cell.length_b   1.000
_cell.length_c   1.000
_cell.angle_alpha   90.00
_cell.angle_beta   90.00
_cell.angle_gamma   90.00
#
_symmetry.space_group_name_H-M   'P 1'
#
loop_
_entity.id
_entity.type
_entity.pdbx_description
1 polymer ?
#
loop_
_entity_poly.entity_id
_entity_poly.type
_entity_poly.pdbx_seq_one_letter_code
_entity_poly.pdbx_strand_id
1 'polypeptide(L)'
;MKTTLDLPDDLVRRMKIRAVEAGIPLKRLVTELLRQSLSAGAASAPSATLPVSEHLMLNQRGFPVICCGTNAPASRMTAEELIAMEQQTLLEEDMQRAGIPL
;
A
#
# COMPACT_ATOMS: atom_id res chain seq x y z
N MET A 1 15.86 29.15 -3.48
CA MET A 1 15.10 30.09 -2.63
C MET A 1 15.56 29.96 -1.19
N LYS A 2 15.53 31.04 -0.40
CA LYS A 2 15.78 30.99 1.05
C LYS A 2 14.43 30.74 1.73
N THR A 3 14.36 29.69 2.54
CA THR A 3 13.14 29.30 3.27
C THR A 3 13.40 29.34 4.76
N THR A 4 12.41 29.79 5.52
CA THR A 4 12.40 29.74 6.99
C THR A 4 11.34 28.73 7.39
N LEU A 5 11.69 27.81 8.29
CA LEU A 5 10.80 26.76 8.80
C LEU A 5 10.88 26.79 10.33
N ASP A 6 9.74 26.83 10.99
CA ASP A 6 9.66 26.70 12.44
C ASP A 6 9.73 25.22 12.81
N LEU A 7 10.81 24.84 13.50
CA LEU A 7 11.10 23.46 13.88
C LEU A 7 11.34 23.37 15.39
N PRO A 8 10.91 22.29 16.05
CA PRO A 8 11.24 22.05 17.46
C PRO A 8 12.75 22.02 17.71
N ASP A 9 13.19 22.60 18.82
CA ASP A 9 14.62 22.71 19.16
C ASP A 9 15.31 21.35 19.26
N ASP A 10 14.61 20.33 19.80
CA ASP A 10 15.13 18.97 19.90
C ASP A 10 15.40 18.36 18.52
N LEU A 11 14.53 18.65 17.55
CA LEU A 11 14.68 18.19 16.18
C LEU A 11 15.87 18.88 15.51
N VAL A 12 15.99 20.20 15.66
CA VAL A 12 17.13 20.96 15.14
C VAL A 12 18.45 20.44 15.72
N ARG A 13 18.48 20.12 17.02
CA ARG A 13 19.64 19.54 17.68
C ARG A 13 20.03 18.18 17.08
N ARG A 14 19.07 17.27 16.89
CA ARG A 14 19.31 15.97 16.24
C ARG A 14 19.85 16.14 14.82
N MET A 15 19.27 17.05 14.04
CA MET A 15 19.72 17.32 12.67
C MET A 15 21.15 17.87 12.62
N LYS A 16 21.52 18.75 13.56
CA LYS A 16 22.89 19.26 13.69
C LYS A 16 23.90 18.14 13.99
N ILE A 17 23.59 17.26 14.94
CA ILE A 17 24.44 16.12 15.28
C ILE A 17 24.67 15.25 14.05
N ARG A 18 23.59 14.87 13.36
CA ARG A 18 23.67 14.04 12.16
C ARG A 18 24.45 14.69 11.01
N ALA A 19 24.40 16.02 10.89
CA ALA A 19 25.18 16.75 9.90
C ALA A 19 26.69 16.69 10.20
N VAL A 20 27.06 16.79 11.48
CA VAL A 20 28.45 16.64 11.93
C VAL A 20 28.95 15.21 11.69
N GLU A 21 28.17 14.20 12.08
CA GLU A 21 28.52 12.79 11.87
C GLU A 21 28.72 12.45 10.39
N ALA A 22 27.88 13.01 9.51
CA ALA A 22 27.97 12.83 8.08
C ALA A 22 29.03 13.73 7.40
N GLY A 23 29.67 14.66 8.13
CA GLY A 23 30.66 15.58 7.58
C GLY A 23 30.11 16.54 6.52
N ILE A 24 28.80 16.84 6.54
CA ILE A 24 28.15 17.71 5.55
C ILE A 24 27.45 18.90 6.21
N PRO A 25 27.30 20.04 5.50
CA PRO A 25 26.58 21.18 6.06
C PRO A 25 25.10 20.83 6.28
N LEU A 26 24.52 21.34 7.38
CA LEU A 26 23.12 21.11 7.77
C LEU A 26 22.14 21.40 6.63
N LYS A 27 22.34 22.49 5.88
CA LYS A 27 21.50 22.84 4.72
C LYS A 27 21.46 21.72 3.67
N ARG A 28 22.60 21.08 3.40
CA ARG A 28 22.69 19.97 2.44
C ARG A 28 21.95 18.76 3.00
N LEU A 29 22.19 18.39 4.26
CA LEU A 29 21.46 17.32 4.93
C LEU A 29 19.94 17.51 4.83
N VAL A 30 19.44 18.70 5.17
CA VAL A 30 18.00 19.01 5.10
C VAL A 30 17.48 18.89 3.66
N THR A 31 18.23 19.40 2.69
CA THR A 31 17.83 19.34 1.27
C THR A 31 17.75 17.90 0.77
N GLU A 32 18.71 17.06 1.13
CA GLU A 32 18.72 15.64 0.76
C GLU A 32 17.58 14.89 1.43
N LEU A 33 17.32 15.12 2.73
CA LEU A 33 16.20 14.49 3.44
C LEU A 33 14.85 14.88 2.84
N LEU A 34 14.66 16.16 2.51
CA LEU A 34 13.44 16.63 1.84
C LEU A 34 13.31 16.08 0.42
N ARG A 35 14.41 16.00 -0.33
CA ARG A 35 14.40 15.39 -1.66
C ARG A 35 14.07 13.91 -1.57
N GLN A 36 14.66 13.18 -0.63
CA GLN A 36 14.37 11.77 -0.39
C GLN A 36 12.93 11.54 0.02
N SER A 37 12.35 12.37 0.89
CA SER A 37 10.96 12.21 1.29
C SER A 37 9.98 12.53 0.16
N LEU A 38 10.24 13.58 -0.62
CA LEU A 38 9.43 13.92 -1.80
C LEU A 38 9.57 12.88 -2.91
N SER A 39 10.78 12.35 -3.12
CA SER A 39 11.02 11.26 -4.06
C SER A 39 10.47 9.92 -3.57
N ALA A 40 10.42 9.66 -2.26
CA ALA A 40 9.79 8.48 -1.67
C ALA A 40 8.25 8.55 -1.74
N GLY A 41 7.68 9.74 -1.95
CA GLY A 41 6.29 9.91 -2.37
C GLY A 41 6.04 9.49 -3.83
N ALA A 42 7.08 9.48 -4.68
CA ALA A 42 6.99 9.06 -6.08
C ALA A 42 7.49 7.61 -6.30
N ALA A 43 8.47 7.18 -5.52
CA ALA A 43 8.91 5.81 -5.39
C ALA A 43 8.38 5.31 -4.05
N SER A 44 7.16 4.77 -4.09
CA SER A 44 6.48 4.05 -3.01
C SER A 44 7.47 3.57 -1.95
N ALA A 45 7.48 4.23 -0.80
CA ALA A 45 7.91 3.57 0.42
C ALA A 45 7.19 2.20 0.49
N PRO A 46 7.79 1.16 1.09
CA PRO A 46 7.04 -0.03 1.46
C PRO A 46 6.06 0.39 2.56
N SER A 47 4.95 1.01 2.14
CA SER A 47 3.83 1.28 3.01
C SER A 47 3.30 -0.10 3.38
N ALA A 48 3.48 -0.44 4.65
CA ALA A 48 2.85 -1.60 5.24
C ALA A 48 1.41 -1.67 4.73
N THR A 49 1.05 -2.83 4.18
CA THR A 49 -0.28 -3.09 3.63
C THR A 49 -1.31 -2.72 4.70
N LEU A 50 -2.05 -1.63 4.48
CA LEU A 50 -3.02 -1.18 5.47
C LEU A 50 -4.25 -2.09 5.36
N PRO A 51 -4.62 -2.81 6.44
CA PRO A 51 -5.88 -3.55 6.44
C PRO A 51 -7.02 -2.54 6.43
N VAL A 52 -7.85 -2.58 5.39
CA VAL A 52 -9.12 -1.84 5.33
C VAL A 52 -10.21 -2.60 6.08
N SER A 53 -10.12 -3.95 6.08
CA SER A 53 -10.89 -4.89 6.90
C SER A 53 -10.19 -6.25 6.94
N GLU A 54 -10.73 -7.25 7.65
CA GLU A 54 -10.14 -8.60 7.80
C GLU A 54 -9.77 -9.29 6.47
N HIS A 55 -10.48 -8.96 5.39
CA HIS A 55 -10.30 -9.58 4.07
C HIS A 55 -10.03 -8.56 2.96
N LEU A 56 -9.83 -7.27 3.29
CA LEU A 56 -9.64 -6.22 2.29
C LEU A 56 -8.34 -5.46 2.56
N MET A 57 -7.46 -5.47 1.56
CA MET A 57 -6.17 -4.79 1.61
C MET A 57 -6.05 -3.81 0.44
N LEU A 58 -5.26 -2.76 0.57
CA LEU A 58 -4.83 -1.95 -0.57
C LEU A 58 -3.50 -2.47 -1.10
N ASN A 59 -3.42 -2.74 -2.40
CA ASN A 59 -2.13 -3.03 -3.02
C ASN A 59 -1.26 -1.78 -3.14
N GLN A 60 -0.04 -1.96 -3.64
CA GLN A 60 0.96 -0.89 -3.79
C GLN A 60 0.51 0.27 -4.69
N ARG A 61 -0.54 0.08 -5.49
CA ARG A 61 -1.12 1.10 -6.37
C ARG A 61 -2.40 1.72 -5.80
N GLY A 62 -2.77 1.36 -4.57
CA GLY A 62 -3.99 1.82 -3.92
C GLY A 62 -5.26 1.11 -4.40
N PHE A 63 -5.16 -0.01 -5.12
CA PHE A 63 -6.34 -0.77 -5.51
C PHE A 63 -6.77 -1.74 -4.40
N PRO A 64 -8.08 -1.91 -4.17
CA PRO A 64 -8.59 -2.92 -3.24
C PRO A 64 -8.26 -4.32 -3.75
N VAL A 65 -7.74 -5.16 -2.84
CA VAL A 65 -7.46 -6.58 -3.02
C VAL A 65 -8.23 -7.34 -1.96
N ILE A 66 -9.08 -8.25 -2.41
CA ILE A 66 -9.79 -9.17 -1.52
C ILE A 66 -8.86 -10.35 -1.24
N CYS A 67 -8.48 -10.50 0.02
CA CYS A 67 -7.61 -11.57 0.48
C CYS A 67 -8.45 -12.75 0.96
N CYS A 68 -8.42 -13.85 0.20
CA CYS A 68 -9.00 -15.11 0.63
C CYS A 68 -8.28 -15.63 1.88
N GLY A 69 -9.02 -16.19 2.83
CA GLY A 69 -8.44 -16.83 4.01
C GLY A 69 -7.53 -18.01 3.63
N THR A 70 -6.58 -18.35 4.51
CA THR A 70 -5.59 -19.42 4.29
C THR A 70 -6.20 -20.82 4.08
N ASN A 71 -7.46 -21.01 4.44
CA ASN A 71 -8.22 -22.25 4.23
C ASN A 71 -9.34 -22.11 3.17
N ALA A 72 -9.26 -21.12 2.29
CA ALA A 72 -10.26 -20.96 1.22
C ALA A 72 -10.31 -22.22 0.33
N PRO A 73 -11.49 -22.75 0.00
CA PRO A 73 -11.63 -23.93 -0.86
C PRO A 73 -10.86 -23.82 -2.18
N ALA A 74 -10.84 -22.61 -2.75
CA ALA A 74 -10.11 -22.27 -3.97
C ALA A 74 -8.60 -22.60 -3.91
N SER A 75 -8.00 -22.66 -2.71
CA SER A 75 -6.57 -23.02 -2.54
C SER A 75 -6.25 -24.48 -2.89
N ARG A 76 -7.26 -25.35 -2.97
CA ARG A 76 -7.12 -26.79 -3.24
C ARG A 76 -7.74 -27.22 -4.57
N MET A 77 -8.27 -26.27 -5.33
CA MET A 77 -8.94 -26.52 -6.60
C MET A 77 -7.96 -26.39 -7.77
N THR A 78 -8.17 -27.18 -8.81
CA THR A 78 -7.50 -27.00 -10.09
C THR A 78 -8.03 -25.75 -10.81
N ALA A 79 -7.30 -25.28 -11.83
CA ALA A 79 -7.76 -24.17 -12.65
C ALA A 79 -9.11 -24.47 -13.34
N GLU A 80 -9.30 -25.71 -13.78
CA GLU A 80 -10.54 -26.18 -14.43
C GLU A 80 -11.71 -26.17 -13.44
N GLU A 81 -11.51 -26.64 -12.21
CA GLU A 81 -12.51 -26.60 -11.15
C GLU A 81 -12.89 -25.17 -10.77
N LEU A 82 -11.92 -24.26 -10.73
CA LEU A 82 -12.16 -22.84 -10.45
C LEU A 82 -13.00 -22.18 -11.56
N ILE A 83 -12.68 -22.46 -12.82
CA ILE A 83 -13.44 -21.94 -13.98
C ILE A 83 -14.87 -22.51 -13.98
N ALA A 84 -15.03 -23.81 -13.71
CA ALA A 84 -16.35 -24.42 -13.63
C ALA A 84 -17.21 -23.79 -12.51
N MET A 85 -16.61 -23.54 -11.34
CA MET A 85 -17.27 -22.86 -10.23
C MET A 85 -17.66 -21.42 -10.58
N GLU A 86 -16.78 -20.67 -11.24
CA GLU A 86 -17.08 -19.31 -11.74
C GLU A 86 -18.28 -19.34 -12.70
N GLN A 87 -18.24 -20.21 -13.72
CA GLN A 87 -19.32 -20.32 -14.71
C GLN A 87 -20.66 -20.70 -14.07
N GLN A 88 -20.65 -21.64 -13.13
CA GLN A 88 -21.84 -22.04 -12.39
C GLN A 88 -22.41 -20.86 -11.58
N THR A 89 -21.57 -20.13 -10.86
CA THR A 89 -21.99 -18.98 -10.05
C THR A 89 -22.58 -17.86 -10.91
N LEU A 90 -21.93 -17.55 -12.04
CA LEU A 90 -22.42 -16.54 -12.98
C LEU A 90 -23.78 -16.93 -13.58
N LEU A 91 -23.96 -18.20 -13.95
CA LEU A 91 -25.23 -18.71 -14.45
C LEU A 91 -26.34 -18.58 -13.40
N GLU A 92 -26.06 -18.96 -12.16
CA GLU A 92 -27.01 -18.86 -11.05
C GLU A 92 -27.45 -17.41 -10.81
N GLU A 93 -26.50 -16.47 -10.80
CA GLU A 93 -26.81 -15.04 -10.65
C GLU A 93 -27.64 -14.51 -11.83
N ASP A 94 -27.30 -14.89 -13.06
CA ASP A 94 -28.04 -14.48 -14.25
C ASP A 94 -29.47 -15.02 -14.24
N MET A 95 -29.66 -16.29 -13.86
CA MET A 95 -30.99 -16.89 -13.68
C MET A 95 -31.80 -16.15 -12.61
N GLN A 96 -31.18 -15.85 -11.47
CA GLN A 96 -31.83 -15.11 -10.39
C GLN A 96 -32.24 -13.69 -10.85
N ARG A 97 -31.37 -12.98 -11.58
CA ARG A 97 -31.65 -11.64 -12.11
C ARG A 97 -32.73 -11.65 -13.19
N ALA A 98 -32.80 -12.72 -13.98
CA ALA A 98 -33.84 -12.94 -14.97
C ALA A 98 -35.17 -13.42 -14.35
N GLY A 99 -35.19 -13.76 -13.05
CA GLY A 99 -36.36 -14.31 -12.37
C GLY A 99 -36.72 -15.72 -12.82
N ILE A 100 -35.75 -16.46 -13.36
CA ILE A 100 -35.92 -17.85 -13.80
C ILE A 100 -35.57 -18.76 -12.61
N PRO A 101 -36.45 -19.70 -12.21
CA PRO A 101 -36.15 -20.60 -11.10
C PRO A 101 -34.96 -21.52 -11.45
N LEU A 102 -34.10 -21.72 -10.45
CA LEU A 102 -32.98 -22.66 -10.47
C LEU A 102 -33.43 -24.12 -10.36
#